data_AF-A0A9E4KK99-F1
#
_entry.id   AF-A0A9E4KK99-F1
#
_cell.length_a   1.000
_cell.length_b   1.000
_cell.length_c   1.000
_cell.angle_alpha   90.00
_cell.angle_beta   90.00
_cell.angle_gamma   90.00
#
_symmetry.space_group_name_H-M   'P 1'
#
loop_
_entity.id
_entity.type
_entity.pdbx_description
1 polymer ?
#
loop_
_entity_poly.entity_id
_entity_poly.type
_entity_poly.pdbx_seq_one_letter_code
_entity_poly.pdbx_strand_id
1 'polypeptide(L)'
;MVRSLVWLAVVAAAGFGGLRFAEAVATVDVGHVRLEGQLTTPESRQVQEVVSSVLSRPGAHGAREVAAAIESIGWVRQVLVRLRWPDTLHVAVVRDTLAASWGDDAYLTTGGDVVPVPSDSGDGPDSDLPILSGSLSDGAETMRIYNLLNVPAQAAGLRIARLDEDGVGNWTVAFADGMEVVLGSMALRERFDRFLVVYGKELADSSDRVVRVDARYHAGVAVRWDSGASDG
;
A
#
# COMPACT_ATOMS: atom_id res chain seq x y z
N MET A 1 42.12 16.38 58.70
CA MET A 1 40.66 16.25 58.87
C MET A 1 39.83 16.85 57.72
N VAL A 2 40.25 17.90 57.01
CA VAL A 2 39.42 18.62 56.02
C VAL A 2 39.21 17.87 54.68
N ARG A 3 40.16 17.01 54.24
CA ARG A 3 40.07 16.28 52.96
C ARG A 3 38.98 15.18 52.91
N SER A 4 38.55 14.67 54.06
CA SER A 4 37.53 13.61 54.13
C SER A 4 36.10 14.12 53.97
N LEU A 5 35.86 15.40 54.27
CA LEU A 5 34.54 16.03 54.15
C LEU A 5 34.20 16.41 52.70
N VAL A 6 35.20 16.77 51.90
CA VAL A 6 35.01 17.16 50.49
C VAL A 6 34.56 15.97 49.63
N TRP A 7 35.09 14.78 49.89
CA TRP A 7 34.69 13.56 49.17
C TRP A 7 33.25 13.12 49.48
N LEU A 8 32.79 13.31 50.72
CA LEU A 8 31.41 13.00 51.13
C LEU A 8 30.39 13.93 50.44
N ALA A 9 30.72 15.22 50.26
CA ALA A 9 29.85 16.17 49.57
C ALA A 9 29.74 15.87 48.06
N VAL A 10 30.82 15.42 47.41
CA VAL A 10 30.80 15.05 45.98
C VAL A 10 30.03 13.77 45.73
N VAL A 11 30.13 12.76 46.60
CA VAL A 11 29.33 11.53 46.51
C VAL A 11 27.85 11.81 46.79
N ALA A 12 27.54 12.69 47.75
CA ALA A 12 26.18 13.12 48.01
C ALA A 12 25.58 13.94 46.85
N ALA A 13 26.35 14.84 46.21
CA ALA A 13 25.90 15.60 45.05
C ALA A 13 25.74 14.73 43.78
N ALA A 14 26.62 13.74 43.58
CA ALA A 14 26.49 12.75 42.50
C ALA A 14 25.33 11.77 42.75
N GLY A 15 25.08 11.39 44.01
CA GLY A 15 23.92 10.58 44.41
C GLY A 15 22.61 11.35 44.27
N PHE A 16 22.57 12.63 44.68
CA PHE A 16 21.38 13.48 44.57
C PHE A 16 21.10 13.88 43.11
N GLY A 17 22.14 14.19 42.33
CA GLY A 17 22.02 14.42 40.88
C GLY A 17 21.62 13.15 40.13
N GLY A 18 22.19 11.98 40.50
CA GLY A 18 21.88 10.69 39.91
C GLY A 18 20.47 10.18 40.23
N LEU A 19 19.97 10.41 41.45
CA LEU A 19 18.60 10.09 41.84
C LEU A 19 17.57 10.99 41.14
N ARG A 20 17.88 12.28 40.96
CA ARG A 20 17.03 13.20 40.18
C ARG A 20 17.08 12.90 38.68
N PHE A 21 18.20 12.37 38.17
CA PHE A 21 18.32 11.90 36.79
C PHE A 21 17.64 10.54 36.57
N ALA A 22 17.63 9.66 37.56
CA ALA A 22 16.87 8.42 37.55
C ALA A 22 15.35 8.66 37.64
N GLU A 23 14.91 9.69 38.39
CA GLU A 23 13.54 10.20 38.29
C GLU A 23 13.24 10.87 36.96
N ALA A 24 14.23 11.41 36.24
CA ALA A 24 14.04 11.92 34.88
C ALA A 24 13.91 10.80 33.81
N VAL A 25 14.09 9.53 34.21
CA VAL A 25 13.66 8.37 33.42
C VAL A 25 12.16 8.08 33.63
N ALA A 26 11.48 8.81 34.51
CA ALA A 26 10.04 8.72 34.69
C ALA A 26 9.30 9.60 33.67
N THR A 27 8.56 8.94 32.78
CA THR A 27 7.38 9.45 32.05
C THR A 27 7.53 10.88 31.51
N VAL A 28 8.14 11.01 30.34
CA VAL A 28 8.05 12.27 29.59
C VAL A 28 6.58 12.48 29.20
N ASP A 29 5.97 13.51 29.79
CA ASP A 29 4.64 13.99 29.42
C ASP A 29 4.75 14.63 28.04
N VAL A 30 4.13 14.01 27.03
CA VAL A 30 4.23 14.45 25.64
C VAL A 30 3.24 15.60 25.44
N GLY A 31 3.74 16.84 25.48
CA GLY A 31 2.93 18.04 25.28
C GLY A 31 2.61 18.35 23.83
N HIS A 32 3.47 17.92 22.89
CA HIS A 32 3.40 18.34 21.49
C HIS A 32 3.74 17.20 20.50
N VAL A 33 2.94 17.04 19.45
CA VAL A 33 3.20 16.09 18.35
C VAL A 33 3.52 16.88 17.08
N ARG A 34 4.69 16.64 16.49
CA ARG A 34 5.11 17.23 15.21
C ARG A 34 5.11 16.16 14.13
N LEU A 35 4.24 16.31 13.14
CA LEU A 35 4.17 15.43 11.98
C LEU A 35 5.12 15.91 10.88
N GLU A 36 5.89 14.99 10.31
CA GLU A 36 6.76 15.21 9.16
C GLU A 36 6.41 14.22 8.05
N GLY A 37 6.25 14.72 6.81
CA GLY A 37 5.83 13.91 5.66
C GLY A 37 4.98 14.73 4.68
N GLN A 38 4.81 14.24 3.45
CA GLN A 38 3.88 14.82 2.47
C GLN A 38 2.47 14.25 2.70
N LEU A 39 1.90 14.55 3.87
CA LEU A 39 0.57 14.10 4.24
C LEU A 39 -0.48 15.11 3.78
N THR A 40 -1.65 14.63 3.35
CA THR A 40 -2.82 15.49 3.18
C THR A 40 -3.37 15.93 4.54
N THR A 41 -4.24 16.94 4.54
CA THR A 41 -4.92 17.39 5.77
C THR A 41 -5.74 16.27 6.44
N PRO A 42 -6.53 15.46 5.70
CA PRO A 42 -7.25 14.32 6.28
C PRO A 42 -6.31 13.27 6.91
N GLU A 43 -5.23 12.89 6.22
CA GLU A 43 -4.26 11.92 6.73
C GLU A 43 -3.56 12.42 7.99
N SER A 44 -3.16 13.70 8.00
CA SER A 44 -2.53 14.32 9.17
C SER A 44 -3.45 14.28 10.40
N ARG A 45 -4.77 14.50 10.20
CA ARG A 45 -5.77 14.41 11.26
C ARG A 45 -5.91 12.97 11.77
N GLN A 46 -5.98 12.00 10.87
CA GLN A 46 -6.09 10.58 11.23
C GLN A 46 -4.88 10.13 12.07
N VAL A 47 -3.66 10.51 11.68
CA VAL A 47 -2.45 10.20 12.46
C VAL A 47 -2.51 10.85 13.85
N GLN A 48 -2.95 12.10 13.96
CA GLN A 48 -3.11 12.78 15.26
C GLN A 48 -4.14 12.11 16.16
N GLU A 49 -5.26 11.63 15.60
CA GLU A 49 -6.29 10.89 16.34
C GLU A 49 -5.74 9.56 16.88
N VAL A 50 -4.98 8.82 16.06
CA VAL A 50 -4.32 7.57 16.49
C VAL A 50 -3.29 7.84 17.59
N VAL A 51 -2.45 8.87 17.43
CA VAL A 51 -1.45 9.23 18.44
C VAL A 51 -2.11 9.65 19.76
N SER A 52 -3.14 10.50 19.71
CA SER A 52 -3.85 10.97 20.91
C SER A 52 -4.60 9.83 21.61
N SER A 53 -5.19 8.90 20.85
CA SER A 53 -5.80 7.66 21.36
C SER A 53 -4.82 6.80 22.15
N VAL A 54 -3.59 6.65 21.67
CA VAL A 54 -2.54 5.89 22.38
C VAL A 54 -2.09 6.61 23.64
N LEU A 55 -1.79 7.91 23.53
CA LEU A 55 -1.28 8.71 24.66
C LEU A 55 -2.31 8.94 25.76
N SER A 56 -3.62 8.88 25.45
CA SER A 56 -4.70 9.04 26.44
C SER A 56 -4.87 7.83 27.36
N ARG A 57 -4.26 6.69 27.04
CA ARG A 57 -4.36 5.47 27.86
C ARG A 57 -3.46 5.61 29.10
N PRO A 58 -3.85 5.02 30.23
CA PRO A 58 -3.00 5.01 31.42
C PRO A 58 -1.81 4.06 31.22
N GLY A 59 -0.58 4.59 31.24
CA GLY A 59 0.64 3.81 31.11
C GLY A 59 1.84 4.61 30.57
N ALA A 60 3.04 4.03 30.62
CA ALA A 60 4.21 4.60 29.96
C ALA A 60 4.20 4.22 28.48
N HIS A 61 3.66 5.10 27.64
CA HIS A 61 3.60 4.90 26.19
C HIS A 61 4.89 5.39 25.52
N GLY A 62 5.70 4.44 25.06
CA GLY A 62 6.95 4.74 24.38
C GLY A 62 6.77 5.01 22.88
N ALA A 63 7.80 5.59 22.25
CA ALA A 63 7.85 5.83 20.80
C ALA A 63 7.47 4.60 19.94
N ARG A 64 7.79 3.39 20.43
CA ARG A 64 7.49 2.13 19.74
C ARG A 64 6.01 1.80 19.67
N GLU A 65 5.25 2.08 20.72
CA GLU A 65 3.81 1.79 20.76
C GLU A 65 3.04 2.77 19.85
N VAL A 66 3.45 4.04 19.87
CA VAL A 66 2.93 5.05 18.93
C VAL A 66 3.26 4.67 17.49
N ALA A 67 4.50 4.23 17.21
CA ALA A 67 4.88 3.78 15.87
C ALA A 67 3.99 2.61 15.40
N ALA A 68 3.83 1.57 16.23
CA ALA A 68 3.01 0.41 15.89
C ALA A 68 1.53 0.77 15.65
N ALA A 69 0.98 1.72 16.41
CA ALA A 69 -0.38 2.19 16.19
C ALA A 69 -0.54 2.94 14.86
N ILE A 70 0.42 3.80 14.50
CA ILE A 70 0.37 4.54 13.23
C ILE A 70 0.61 3.58 12.05
N GLU A 71 1.51 2.60 12.19
CA GLU A 71 1.76 1.56 11.17
C GLU A 71 0.53 0.66 10.91
N SER A 72 -0.46 0.65 11.81
CA SER A 72 -1.73 -0.07 11.57
C SER A 72 -2.69 0.65 10.62
N ILE A 73 -2.37 1.90 10.24
CA ILE A 73 -3.12 2.65 9.25
C ILE A 73 -2.75 2.13 7.85
N GLY A 74 -3.72 1.62 7.08
CA GLY A 74 -3.45 0.89 5.83
C GLY A 74 -2.70 1.63 4.71
N TRP A 75 -2.61 2.96 4.75
CA TRP A 75 -1.80 3.73 3.79
C TRP A 75 -0.39 4.05 4.28
N VAL A 76 -0.04 3.67 5.52
CA VAL A 76 1.25 3.97 6.13
C VAL A 76 2.23 2.84 5.82
N ARG A 77 3.29 3.15 5.06
CA ARG A 77 4.36 2.20 4.76
C ARG A 77 5.37 2.09 5.90
N GLN A 78 5.74 3.22 6.49
CA GLN A 78 6.76 3.27 7.52
C GLN A 78 6.56 4.49 8.42
N VAL A 79 6.86 4.33 9.71
CA VAL A 79 6.82 5.42 10.69
C VAL A 79 8.15 5.48 11.43
N LEU A 80 8.63 6.70 11.66
CA LEU A 80 9.75 6.96 12.54
C LEU A 80 9.29 7.90 13.66
N VAL A 81 9.21 7.37 14.87
CA VAL A 81 8.87 8.14 16.06
C VAL A 81 10.12 8.42 16.88
N ARG A 82 10.37 9.69 17.18
CA ARG A 82 11.50 10.14 18.01
C ARG A 82 11.04 11.15 19.04
N LEU A 83 11.50 10.96 20.28
CA LEU A 83 11.32 11.95 21.33
C LEU A 83 12.37 13.05 21.17
N ARG A 84 11.92 14.29 21.13
CA ARG A 84 12.75 15.49 21.14
C ARG A 84 12.48 16.23 22.43
N TRP A 85 13.54 16.38 23.21
CA TRP A 85 13.52 17.08 24.49
C TRP A 85 13.06 18.54 24.29
N PRO A 86 12.25 19.13 25.19
CA PRO A 86 11.82 18.57 26.49
C PRO A 86 10.60 17.63 26.43
N ASP A 87 9.65 17.83 25.52
CA ASP A 87 8.30 17.22 25.58
C ASP A 87 7.67 16.95 24.20
N THR A 88 8.46 16.96 23.12
CA THR A 88 7.94 16.90 21.74
C THR A 88 8.15 15.51 21.13
N LEU A 89 7.08 14.91 20.62
CA LEU A 89 7.15 13.70 19.80
C LEU A 89 7.23 14.08 18.31
N HIS A 90 8.39 13.85 17.69
CA HIS A 90 8.51 13.94 16.24
C HIS A 90 8.09 12.61 15.61
N VAL A 91 7.13 12.68 14.71
CA VAL A 91 6.56 11.53 14.01
C VAL A 91 6.72 11.79 12.52
N ALA A 92 7.67 11.09 11.88
CA ALA A 92 7.81 11.10 10.43
C ALA A 92 7.05 9.91 9.84
N VAL A 93 6.13 10.17 8.91
CA VAL A 93 5.27 9.15 8.28
C VAL A 93 5.61 9.08 6.79
N VAL A 94 5.91 7.87 6.32
CA VAL A 94 6.09 7.56 4.91
C VAL A 94 4.83 6.87 4.40
N ARG A 95 4.16 7.50 3.44
CA ARG A 95 2.99 6.92 2.76
C ARG A 95 3.41 5.74 1.89
N ASP A 96 2.53 4.75 1.80
CA ASP A 96 2.56 3.76 0.72
C ASP A 96 2.17 4.40 -0.62
N THR A 97 2.63 3.80 -1.70
CA THR A 97 2.35 4.27 -3.06
C THR A 97 1.06 3.61 -3.52
N LEU A 98 0.10 4.42 -3.95
CA LEU A 98 -1.13 3.92 -4.59
C LEU A 98 -0.73 3.32 -5.93
N ALA A 99 -0.98 2.02 -6.08
CA ALA A 99 -0.55 1.24 -7.24
C ALA A 99 -1.70 0.98 -8.23
N ALA A 100 -2.93 0.99 -7.73
CA ALA A 100 -4.12 0.72 -8.51
C ALA A 100 -5.36 1.35 -7.87
N SER A 101 -6.42 1.49 -8.66
CA SER A 101 -7.77 1.72 -8.18
C SER A 101 -8.38 0.37 -7.76
N TRP A 102 -9.04 0.33 -6.61
CA TRP A 102 -9.74 -0.85 -6.11
C TRP A 102 -11.25 -0.62 -6.19
N GLY A 103 -11.90 -1.23 -7.18
CA GLY A 103 -13.28 -0.90 -7.51
C GLY A 103 -13.46 0.58 -7.86
N ASP A 104 -14.50 1.21 -7.33
CA ASP A 104 -14.90 2.59 -7.67
C ASP A 104 -14.54 3.63 -6.59
N ASP A 105 -14.27 3.19 -5.35
CA ASP A 105 -14.22 4.06 -4.17
C ASP A 105 -12.98 3.88 -3.28
N ALA A 106 -12.05 3.03 -3.70
CA ALA A 106 -10.82 2.79 -2.98
C ALA A 106 -9.61 2.71 -3.92
N TYR A 107 -8.43 2.77 -3.30
CA TYR A 107 -7.15 2.51 -3.91
C TYR A 107 -6.55 1.24 -3.32
N LEU A 108 -5.63 0.65 -4.07
CA LEU A 108 -4.80 -0.45 -3.63
C LEU A 108 -3.35 0.01 -3.58
N THR A 109 -2.67 -0.20 -2.46
CA THR A 109 -1.25 0.12 -2.35
C THR A 109 -0.37 -0.92 -3.04
N THR A 110 0.93 -0.65 -3.18
CA THR A 110 1.90 -1.65 -3.66
C THR A 110 1.95 -2.92 -2.78
N GLY A 111 1.61 -2.82 -1.49
CA GLY A 111 1.50 -3.95 -0.58
C GLY A 111 0.18 -4.71 -0.67
N GLY A 112 -0.83 -4.15 -1.34
CA GLY A 112 -2.17 -4.72 -1.42
C GLY A 112 -3.13 -4.28 -0.31
N ASP A 113 -2.78 -3.22 0.43
CA ASP A 113 -3.69 -2.61 1.41
C ASP A 113 -4.74 -1.76 0.70
N VAL A 114 -6.00 -1.91 1.12
CA VAL A 114 -7.12 -1.15 0.58
C VAL A 114 -7.24 0.17 1.33
N VAL A 115 -7.15 1.27 0.60
CA VAL A 115 -7.19 2.64 1.12
C VAL A 115 -8.39 3.38 0.54
N PRO A 116 -9.35 3.84 1.35
CA PRO A 116 -10.52 4.54 0.83
C PRO A 116 -10.13 5.86 0.16
N VAL A 117 -10.82 6.23 -0.92
CA VAL A 117 -10.67 7.54 -1.55
C VAL A 117 -11.18 8.61 -0.55
N PRO A 118 -10.39 9.65 -0.22
CA PRO A 118 -10.86 10.72 0.65
C PRO A 118 -12.11 11.39 0.06
N SER A 119 -13.16 11.54 0.87
CA SER A 119 -14.45 12.08 0.44
C SER A 119 -14.40 13.54 -0.05
N ASP A 120 -13.31 14.24 0.23
CA ASP A 120 -13.03 15.63 -0.14
C ASP A 120 -12.20 15.77 -1.43
N SER A 121 -11.80 14.66 -2.06
CA SER A 121 -10.97 14.67 -3.28
C SER A 121 -11.68 15.31 -4.47
N GLY A 122 -13.01 15.32 -4.53
CA GLY A 122 -13.81 15.79 -5.66
C GLY A 122 -13.69 14.91 -6.92
N ASP A 123 -12.52 14.31 -7.09
CA ASP A 123 -12.13 13.39 -8.15
C ASP A 123 -12.10 11.96 -7.60
N GLY A 124 -12.63 11.01 -8.37
CA GLY A 124 -12.54 9.58 -8.07
C GLY A 124 -11.10 9.05 -8.18
N PRO A 125 -10.91 7.72 -8.18
CA PRO A 125 -9.60 7.14 -8.42
C PRO A 125 -8.94 7.67 -9.70
N ASP A 126 -7.64 7.98 -9.63
CA ASP A 126 -6.84 8.52 -10.75
C ASP A 126 -7.03 7.68 -12.03
N SER A 127 -7.36 8.34 -13.14
CA SER A 127 -7.61 7.70 -14.43
C SER A 127 -6.39 6.97 -15.01
N ASP A 128 -5.18 7.31 -14.55
CA ASP A 128 -3.95 6.69 -15.02
C ASP A 128 -3.63 5.36 -14.32
N LEU A 129 -4.29 5.06 -13.19
CA LEU A 129 -4.09 3.83 -12.45
C LEU A 129 -4.88 2.66 -13.07
N PRO A 130 -4.31 1.43 -13.08
CA PRO A 130 -5.07 0.25 -13.44
C PRO A 130 -6.18 0.01 -12.42
N ILE A 131 -7.31 -0.52 -12.88
CA ILE A 131 -8.43 -0.89 -12.02
C ILE A 131 -8.31 -2.38 -11.67
N LEU A 132 -8.31 -2.70 -10.39
CA LEU A 132 -8.23 -4.09 -9.91
C LEU A 132 -9.48 -4.41 -9.08
N SER A 133 -10.01 -5.62 -9.25
CA SER A 133 -11.12 -6.12 -8.44
C SER A 133 -10.94 -7.61 -8.13
N GLY A 134 -11.22 -7.97 -6.87
CA GLY A 134 -11.19 -9.34 -6.37
C GLY A 134 -12.52 -9.68 -5.70
N SER A 135 -13.35 -10.52 -6.32
CA SER A 135 -14.62 -10.92 -5.70
C SER A 135 -14.42 -11.95 -4.58
N LEU A 136 -13.35 -12.76 -4.65
CA LEU A 136 -13.03 -13.78 -3.65
C LEU A 136 -11.66 -13.53 -3.00
N SER A 137 -10.74 -12.94 -3.76
CA SER A 137 -9.38 -12.60 -3.36
C SER A 137 -9.32 -11.25 -2.68
N ASP A 138 -8.47 -11.12 -1.67
CA ASP A 138 -8.19 -9.83 -1.04
C ASP A 138 -7.26 -8.96 -1.90
N GLY A 139 -7.01 -7.73 -1.42
CA GLY A 139 -6.15 -6.78 -2.11
C GLY A 139 -4.71 -7.28 -2.29
N ALA A 140 -4.15 -7.97 -1.30
CA ALA A 140 -2.79 -8.51 -1.35
C ALA A 140 -2.66 -9.60 -2.42
N GLU A 141 -3.58 -10.55 -2.47
CA GLU A 141 -3.60 -11.60 -3.47
C GLU A 141 -3.84 -11.03 -4.88
N THR A 142 -4.76 -10.08 -5.01
CA THR A 142 -5.05 -9.41 -6.29
C THR A 142 -3.83 -8.65 -6.80
N MET A 143 -3.14 -7.89 -5.94
CA MET A 143 -1.90 -7.18 -6.29
C MET A 143 -0.78 -8.16 -6.67
N ARG A 144 -0.68 -9.30 -5.98
CA ARG A 144 0.28 -10.36 -6.33
C ARG A 144 0.02 -10.92 -7.73
N ILE A 145 -1.24 -11.20 -8.08
CA ILE A 145 -1.64 -11.68 -9.41
C ILE A 145 -1.41 -10.59 -10.46
N TYR A 146 -1.78 -9.35 -10.18
CA TYR A 146 -1.48 -8.22 -11.07
C TYR A 146 0.02 -8.15 -11.40
N ASN A 147 0.89 -8.17 -10.38
CA ASN A 147 2.34 -8.13 -10.59
C ASN A 147 2.88 -9.34 -11.36
N LEU A 148 2.31 -10.53 -11.13
CA LEU A 148 2.65 -11.77 -11.86
C LEU A 148 2.43 -11.63 -13.37
N LEU A 149 1.39 -10.89 -13.78
CA LEU A 149 0.97 -10.71 -15.17
C LEU A 149 1.54 -9.44 -15.82
N ASN A 150 1.68 -8.37 -15.03
CA ASN A 150 2.09 -7.04 -15.51
C ASN A 150 3.53 -7.02 -16.04
N VAL A 151 4.46 -7.72 -15.38
CA VAL A 151 5.86 -7.79 -15.83
C VAL A 151 5.99 -8.38 -17.24
N PRO A 152 5.45 -9.58 -17.55
CA PRO A 152 5.51 -10.12 -18.91
C PRO A 152 4.62 -9.35 -19.89
N ALA A 153 3.50 -8.74 -19.46
CA ALA A 153 2.69 -7.88 -20.32
C ALA A 153 3.49 -6.68 -20.86
N GLN A 154 4.18 -5.95 -19.97
CA GLN A 154 5.00 -4.80 -20.36
C GLN A 154 6.14 -5.21 -21.29
N ALA A 155 6.76 -6.37 -21.05
CA ALA A 155 7.79 -6.90 -21.94
C ALA A 155 7.26 -7.18 -23.36
N ALA A 156 5.97 -7.47 -23.50
CA ALA A 156 5.28 -7.63 -24.78
C ALA A 156 4.70 -6.32 -25.35
N GLY A 157 4.93 -5.17 -24.70
CA GLY A 157 4.38 -3.88 -25.12
C GLY A 157 2.90 -3.68 -24.77
N LEU A 158 2.33 -4.55 -23.95
CA LEU A 158 0.93 -4.48 -23.50
C LEU A 158 0.83 -3.77 -22.16
N ARG A 159 -0.17 -2.88 -22.02
CA ARG A 159 -0.49 -2.20 -20.77
C ARG A 159 -1.79 -2.75 -20.20
N ILE A 160 -1.73 -3.40 -19.03
CA ILE A 160 -2.92 -3.85 -18.31
C ILE A 160 -3.66 -2.62 -17.79
N ALA A 161 -4.92 -2.47 -18.20
CA ALA A 161 -5.82 -1.41 -17.74
C ALA A 161 -6.77 -1.91 -16.65
N ARG A 162 -7.15 -3.21 -16.70
CA ARG A 162 -8.00 -3.82 -15.69
C ARG A 162 -7.62 -5.27 -15.40
N LEU A 163 -7.78 -5.69 -14.15
CA LEU A 163 -7.75 -7.10 -13.73
C LEU A 163 -8.96 -7.37 -12.83
N ASP A 164 -9.80 -8.30 -13.22
CA ASP A 164 -11.03 -8.63 -12.48
C ASP A 164 -11.09 -10.12 -12.14
N GLU A 165 -11.45 -10.44 -10.90
CA GLU A 165 -11.88 -11.76 -10.47
C GLU A 165 -13.39 -11.80 -10.29
N ASP A 166 -14.05 -12.72 -11.01
CA ASP A 166 -15.50 -12.92 -10.86
C ASP A 166 -15.86 -13.71 -9.58
N GLY A 167 -17.17 -13.81 -9.29
CA GLY A 167 -17.68 -14.50 -8.09
C GLY A 167 -17.43 -16.01 -8.04
N VAL A 168 -16.82 -16.61 -9.07
CA VAL A 168 -16.38 -18.01 -9.09
C VAL A 168 -14.86 -18.14 -9.25
N GLY A 169 -14.12 -17.04 -9.11
CA GLY A 169 -12.66 -17.01 -9.10
C GLY A 169 -11.99 -16.95 -10.47
N ASN A 170 -12.72 -16.68 -11.56
CA ASN A 170 -12.09 -16.52 -12.86
C ASN A 170 -11.49 -15.13 -13.01
N TRP A 171 -10.22 -15.12 -13.42
CA TRP A 171 -9.51 -13.90 -13.74
C TRP A 171 -9.66 -13.50 -15.21
N THR A 172 -9.93 -12.22 -15.43
CA THR A 172 -9.92 -11.57 -16.75
C THR A 172 -8.99 -10.36 -16.71
N VAL A 173 -8.16 -10.20 -17.73
CA VAL A 173 -7.27 -9.06 -17.93
C VAL A 173 -7.83 -8.22 -19.08
N ALA A 174 -8.01 -6.92 -18.89
CA ALA A 174 -8.29 -5.98 -19.98
C ALA A 174 -7.07 -5.09 -20.22
N PHE A 175 -6.69 -4.93 -21.47
CA PHE A 175 -5.59 -4.08 -21.88
C PHE A 175 -6.07 -2.70 -22.31
N ALA A 176 -5.15 -1.74 -22.33
CA ALA A 176 -5.39 -0.35 -22.70
C ALA A 176 -5.92 -0.15 -24.13
N ASP A 177 -5.66 -1.10 -25.02
CA ASP A 177 -6.13 -1.12 -26.41
C ASP A 177 -7.55 -1.71 -26.56
N GLY A 178 -8.16 -2.15 -25.46
CA GLY A 178 -9.51 -2.72 -25.43
C GLY A 178 -9.56 -4.25 -25.56
N MET A 179 -8.42 -4.91 -25.79
CA MET A 179 -8.38 -6.38 -25.84
C MET A 179 -8.58 -6.98 -24.44
N GLU A 180 -9.45 -7.99 -24.34
CA GLU A 180 -9.67 -8.74 -23.11
C GLU A 180 -9.11 -10.17 -23.19
N VAL A 181 -8.50 -10.66 -22.10
CA VAL A 181 -7.98 -12.03 -22.00
C VAL A 181 -8.58 -12.74 -20.80
N VAL A 182 -9.27 -13.85 -21.05
CA VAL A 182 -9.84 -14.72 -20.02
C VAL A 182 -8.83 -15.76 -19.62
N LEU A 183 -8.42 -15.75 -18.36
CA LEU A 183 -7.47 -16.70 -17.80
C LEU A 183 -8.16 -17.81 -17.02
N GLY A 184 -9.37 -17.59 -16.49
CA GLY A 184 -10.03 -18.54 -15.59
C GLY A 184 -9.40 -18.53 -14.19
N SER A 185 -9.57 -19.59 -13.41
CA SER A 185 -9.20 -19.61 -11.98
C SER A 185 -7.89 -20.32 -11.63
N MET A 186 -7.22 -20.95 -12.59
CA MET A 186 -6.04 -21.79 -12.33
C MET A 186 -4.97 -21.61 -13.39
N ALA A 187 -3.71 -21.89 -13.03
CA ALA A 187 -2.54 -21.83 -13.91
C ALA A 187 -2.46 -20.49 -14.66
N LEU A 188 -2.73 -19.39 -13.94
CA LEU A 188 -2.88 -18.05 -14.52
C LEU A 188 -1.64 -17.66 -15.30
N ARG A 189 -0.44 -17.91 -14.75
CA ARG A 189 0.82 -17.58 -15.39
C ARG A 189 1.01 -18.38 -16.69
N GLU A 190 0.81 -19.69 -16.65
CA GLU A 190 0.97 -20.56 -17.82
C GLU A 190 -0.03 -20.23 -18.93
N ARG A 191 -1.28 -19.88 -18.57
CA ARG A 191 -2.31 -19.44 -19.53
C ARG A 191 -1.98 -18.08 -20.12
N PHE A 192 -1.46 -17.16 -19.30
CA PHE A 192 -1.04 -15.84 -19.76
C PHE A 192 0.18 -15.93 -20.70
N ASP A 193 1.19 -16.72 -20.35
CA ASP A 193 2.36 -16.95 -21.20
C ASP A 193 1.96 -17.56 -22.55
N ARG A 194 0.98 -18.49 -22.56
CA ARG A 194 0.42 -19.04 -23.80
C ARG A 194 -0.26 -17.98 -24.65
N PHE A 195 -1.04 -17.09 -24.03
CA PHE A 195 -1.61 -15.93 -24.71
C PHE A 195 -0.50 -15.07 -25.33
N LEU A 196 0.55 -14.73 -24.58
CA LEU A 196 1.64 -13.90 -25.08
C LEU A 196 2.39 -14.52 -26.27
N VAL A 197 2.56 -15.85 -26.26
CA VAL A 197 3.14 -16.57 -27.40
C VAL A 197 2.29 -16.43 -28.66
N VAL A 198 0.96 -16.54 -28.54
CA VAL A 198 0.04 -16.37 -29.68
C VAL A 198 -0.03 -14.90 -30.08
N TYR A 199 -0.06 -13.99 -29.11
CA TYR A 199 -0.09 -12.55 -29.34
C TYR A 199 1.09 -12.10 -30.20
N GLY A 200 2.32 -12.40 -29.77
CA GLY A 200 3.51 -11.98 -30.50
C GLY A 200 3.70 -12.63 -31.88
N LYS A 201 3.04 -13.77 -32.15
CA LYS A 201 3.14 -14.47 -33.43
C LYS A 201 2.06 -14.07 -34.43
N GLU A 202 0.83 -13.91 -33.95
CA GLU A 202 -0.36 -13.88 -34.83
C GLU A 202 -1.24 -12.66 -34.60
N LEU A 203 -1.17 -12.00 -33.44
CA LEU A 203 -2.15 -10.97 -33.07
C LEU A 203 -1.56 -9.55 -32.98
N ALA A 204 -0.25 -9.40 -32.72
CA ALA A 204 0.36 -8.10 -32.47
C ALA A 204 0.12 -7.08 -33.60
N ASP A 205 0.18 -7.53 -34.86
CA ASP A 205 -0.05 -6.67 -36.03
C ASP A 205 -1.52 -6.28 -36.27
N SER A 206 -2.46 -6.93 -35.57
CA SER A 206 -3.91 -6.72 -35.72
C SER A 206 -4.64 -6.66 -34.38
N SER A 207 -3.94 -6.22 -33.33
CA SER A 207 -4.46 -6.23 -31.97
C SER A 207 -5.68 -5.33 -31.80
N ASP A 208 -5.75 -4.26 -32.58
CA ASP A 208 -6.90 -3.34 -32.70
C ASP A 208 -8.20 -4.04 -33.13
N ARG A 209 -8.10 -5.18 -33.80
CA ARG A 209 -9.25 -5.99 -34.24
C ARG A 209 -9.54 -7.16 -33.30
N VAL A 210 -8.70 -7.42 -32.31
CA VAL A 210 -8.91 -8.51 -31.35
C VAL A 210 -9.71 -7.99 -30.17
N VAL A 211 -10.95 -8.45 -30.03
CA VAL A 211 -11.81 -8.02 -28.92
C VAL A 211 -11.59 -8.90 -27.69
N ARG A 212 -11.44 -10.21 -27.87
CA ARG A 212 -11.30 -11.13 -26.74
C ARG A 212 -10.48 -12.36 -27.07
N VAL A 213 -9.63 -12.78 -26.15
CA VAL A 213 -8.88 -14.04 -26.19
C VAL A 213 -9.25 -14.89 -24.98
N ASP A 214 -9.69 -16.12 -25.22
CA ASP A 214 -9.94 -17.10 -24.16
C ASP A 214 -8.75 -18.05 -24.05
N ALA A 215 -7.97 -17.91 -22.98
CA ALA A 215 -6.76 -18.71 -22.71
C ALA A 215 -7.01 -19.85 -21.70
N ARG A 216 -8.28 -20.16 -21.39
CA ARG A 216 -8.63 -21.25 -20.45
C ARG A 216 -8.30 -22.64 -21.00
N TYR A 217 -8.07 -22.78 -22.31
CA TYR A 217 -7.79 -24.05 -22.95
C TYR A 217 -6.33 -24.50 -22.78
N HIS A 218 -6.14 -25.79 -22.49
CA HIS A 218 -4.84 -26.36 -22.16
C HIS A 218 -3.83 -26.44 -23.33
N ALA A 219 -4.31 -26.34 -24.58
CA ALA A 219 -3.50 -26.54 -25.79
C ALA A 219 -3.54 -25.34 -26.75
N GLY A 220 -4.22 -24.25 -26.42
CA GLY A 220 -4.36 -23.10 -27.31
C GLY A 220 -5.17 -21.97 -26.70
N VAL A 221 -5.54 -21.01 -27.54
CA VAL A 221 -6.44 -19.91 -27.19
C VAL A 221 -7.53 -19.79 -28.24
N ALA A 222 -8.72 -19.33 -27.85
CA ALA A 222 -9.77 -18.96 -28.79
C ALA A 222 -9.78 -17.43 -28.95
N VAL A 223 -9.82 -16.94 -30.18
CA VAL A 223 -9.77 -15.49 -30.48
C VAL A 223 -11.11 -15.06 -31.06
N ARG A 224 -11.70 -14.02 -30.47
CA ARG A 224 -12.85 -13.31 -30.99
C ARG A 224 -12.39 -11.99 -31.57
N TRP A 225 -12.63 -11.85 -32.86
CA TRP A 225 -12.34 -10.64 -33.63
C TRP A 225 -13.53 -9.69 -33.61
N ASP A 226 -13.26 -8.42 -33.84
CA ASP A 226 -14.31 -7.45 -34.11
C ASP A 226 -14.92 -7.80 -35.46
N SER A 227 -16.19 -8.18 -35.44
CA SER A 227 -17.00 -8.38 -36.63
C SER A 227 -17.40 -7.01 -37.15
N GLY A 228 -16.43 -6.24 -37.66
CA GLY A 228 -16.73 -5.05 -38.44
C GLY A 228 -17.76 -5.44 -39.49
N ALA A 229 -18.92 -4.78 -39.47
CA ALA A 229 -20.09 -5.08 -40.29
C ALA A 229 -19.68 -5.40 -41.74
N SER A 230 -19.66 -6.68 -42.08
CA SER A 230 -19.60 -7.16 -43.46
C SER A 230 -21.03 -7.43 -43.92
N ASP A 231 -21.79 -6.35 -44.08
CA ASP A 231 -22.96 -6.30 -44.97
C ASP A 231 -22.66 -5.20 -46.01
N GLY A 232 -22.38 -5.62 -47.24
CA GLY A 232 -22.08 -4.76 -48.38
C GLY A 232 -21.33 -5.48 -49.48
#